data_AF-A0A1Z4RNH5-F1
#
_entry.id   AF-A0A1Z4RNH5-F1
#
_cell.length_a   1.000
_cell.length_b   1.000
_cell.length_c   1.000
_cell.angle_alpha   90.00
_cell.angle_beta   90.00
_cell.angle_gamma   90.00
#
_symmetry.space_group_name_H-M   'P 1'
#
loop_
_entity.id
_entity.type
_entity.pdbx_description
1 polymer ?
#
loop_
_entity_poly.entity_id
_entity_poly.type
_entity_poly.pdbx_seq_one_letter_code
_entity_poly.pdbx_strand_id
1 'polypeptide(L)'
;MISSSDHNSTGNKTLKWSIIALITSLSLVSCSKPQSPEANIQSSPSAKANLVSNKQDSPTLENLQKAYNGESNAHVMYLEFAKKADEEGYKEVANLFRAAAAAEAIHRDNHAKVIKEMGATPKNNITTPEVKSTADNLTKSLGGNLSSAIAGESYERDSMYPGFIKQAKTEGNQAALQTFTYALAAETQHAQLYNEAKSNLESWRNQTHPFYVCTVSGETYKDEASVAKCPSVAQGESYMKVN
;
A
#
# COMPACT_ATOMS: atom_id res chain seq x y z
N MET A 1 66.33 -19.69 -2.17
CA MET A 1 65.90 -20.05 -0.79
C MET A 1 64.39 -20.27 -0.90
N ILE A 2 63.89 -21.51 -1.00
CA ILE A 2 63.55 -22.40 0.15
C ILE A 2 62.54 -21.65 1.04
N SER A 3 61.34 -22.11 1.38
CA SER A 3 60.59 -23.36 1.21
C SER A 3 59.29 -23.23 2.01
N SER A 4 58.29 -24.07 1.70
CA SER A 4 57.24 -24.62 2.59
C SER A 4 56.17 -23.66 3.16
N SER A 5 54.85 -23.88 3.01
CA SER A 5 53.96 -25.04 3.19
C SER A 5 53.29 -25.10 4.58
N ASP A 6 52.04 -25.55 4.55
CA ASP A 6 51.22 -26.22 5.58
C ASP A 6 50.35 -25.33 6.50
N HIS A 7 49.00 -25.39 6.43
CA HIS A 7 48.02 -26.46 6.77
C HIS A 7 47.67 -26.55 8.28
N ASN A 8 46.40 -26.28 8.62
CA ASN A 8 45.46 -27.12 9.41
C ASN A 8 44.20 -26.30 9.72
N SER A 9 42.98 -26.67 9.32
CA SER A 9 42.14 -27.87 9.56
C SER A 9 41.46 -27.95 10.94
N THR A 10 40.13 -27.80 10.88
CA THR A 10 39.05 -28.52 11.58
C THR A 10 38.90 -28.46 13.10
N GLY A 11 37.65 -28.20 13.52
CA GLY A 11 37.17 -28.49 14.87
C GLY A 11 35.67 -28.28 15.06
N ASN A 12 34.84 -29.11 14.42
CA ASN A 12 33.40 -29.21 14.72
C ASN A 12 33.22 -30.20 15.90
N LYS A 13 32.47 -29.83 16.95
CA LYS A 13 32.08 -30.76 18.02
C LYS A 13 30.61 -30.56 18.41
N THR A 14 29.80 -31.49 17.94
CA THR A 14 28.47 -31.82 18.46
C THR A 14 28.59 -32.65 19.74
N LEU A 15 27.81 -32.36 20.77
CA LEU A 15 27.59 -33.26 21.91
C LEU A 15 26.08 -33.50 22.09
N LYS A 16 25.67 -34.75 21.86
CA LYS A 16 24.41 -35.35 22.36
C LYS A 16 24.70 -35.98 23.73
N TRP A 17 23.71 -36.71 24.26
CA TRP A 17 23.68 -37.67 25.39
C TRP A 17 22.85 -37.13 26.56
N SER A 18 22.01 -37.87 27.28
CA SER A 18 21.41 -39.19 27.12
C SER A 18 20.27 -39.29 28.16
N ILE A 19 19.29 -40.14 27.89
CA ILE A 19 18.10 -40.43 28.68
C ILE A 19 18.46 -41.11 30.01
N ILE A 20 17.83 -40.72 31.12
CA ILE A 20 17.77 -41.50 32.37
C ILE A 20 16.29 -41.65 32.77
N ALA A 21 15.81 -42.89 32.76
CA ALA A 21 14.55 -43.31 33.34
C ALA A 21 14.81 -43.85 34.75
N LEU A 22 14.02 -43.41 35.74
CA LEU A 22 13.98 -44.03 37.07
C LEU A 22 12.54 -44.39 37.44
N ILE A 23 12.34 -45.66 37.74
CA ILE A 23 11.11 -46.30 38.19
C ILE A 23 11.11 -46.29 39.72
N THR A 24 10.07 -45.79 40.37
CA THR A 24 9.79 -46.05 41.79
C THR A 24 8.29 -46.19 42.06
N SER A 25 7.89 -47.44 42.31
CA SER A 25 6.90 -47.95 43.29
C SER A 25 5.73 -47.08 43.78
N LEU A 26 4.52 -47.55 43.40
CA LEU A 26 3.39 -47.98 44.24
C LEU A 26 3.07 -47.23 45.55
N SER A 27 1.90 -46.61 45.60
CA SER A 27 1.05 -46.51 46.79
C SER A 27 -0.42 -46.32 46.37
N LEU A 28 -1.28 -47.24 46.84
CA LEU A 28 -2.73 -47.15 46.73
C LEU A 28 -3.26 -46.17 47.77
N VAL A 29 -3.94 -45.11 47.33
CA VAL A 29 -4.78 -44.28 48.19
C VAL A 29 -6.12 -44.09 47.51
N SER A 30 -7.13 -44.73 48.09
CA SER A 30 -8.55 -44.46 47.83
C SER A 30 -8.98 -43.28 48.70
N CYS A 31 -9.48 -42.21 48.11
CA CYS A 31 -10.37 -41.28 48.82
C CYS A 31 -11.16 -40.39 47.84
N SER A 32 -12.48 -40.57 47.90
CA SER A 32 -13.61 -39.64 47.78
C SER A 32 -13.50 -38.37 46.91
N LYS A 33 -14.49 -38.23 46.01
CA LYS A 33 -14.84 -37.04 45.23
C LYS A 33 -14.84 -35.75 46.07
N PRO A 34 -14.13 -34.70 45.64
CA PRO A 34 -14.43 -33.32 46.03
C PRO A 34 -15.49 -32.72 45.09
N GLN A 35 -16.61 -32.26 45.67
CA GLN A 35 -17.51 -31.29 45.03
C GLN A 35 -16.72 -30.00 44.76
N SER A 36 -16.70 -29.56 43.51
CA SER A 36 -16.29 -28.21 43.15
C SER A 36 -17.32 -27.21 43.68
N PRO A 37 -16.93 -26.17 44.43
CA PRO A 37 -17.83 -25.07 44.74
C PRO A 37 -18.16 -24.30 43.45
N GLU A 38 -19.45 -24.21 43.13
CA GLU A 38 -19.96 -23.37 42.06
C GLU A 38 -19.69 -21.90 42.39
N ALA A 39 -18.84 -21.27 41.58
CA ALA A 39 -18.73 -19.81 41.57
C ALA A 39 -20.00 -19.23 40.93
N ASN A 40 -20.96 -18.86 41.77
CA ASN A 40 -22.09 -18.04 41.40
C ASN A 40 -21.59 -16.61 41.13
N ILE A 41 -21.20 -16.33 39.89
CA ILE A 41 -21.06 -14.95 39.42
C ILE A 41 -22.40 -14.52 38.87
N GLN A 42 -23.11 -13.74 39.70
CA GLN A 42 -24.24 -12.94 39.30
C GLN A 42 -23.94 -12.25 37.97
N SER A 43 -24.75 -12.55 36.97
CA SER A 43 -24.80 -11.80 35.72
C SER A 43 -25.15 -10.35 36.02
N SER A 44 -24.14 -9.48 36.04
CA SER A 44 -24.34 -8.03 35.90
C SER A 44 -25.10 -7.77 34.60
N PRO A 45 -26.12 -6.91 34.60
CA PRO A 45 -26.89 -6.64 33.40
C PRO A 45 -25.98 -6.02 32.37
N SER A 46 -25.88 -6.68 31.21
CA SER A 46 -25.25 -6.16 30.01
C SER A 46 -25.82 -4.76 29.74
N ALA A 47 -24.99 -3.75 30.00
CA ALA A 47 -25.21 -2.43 29.48
C ALA A 47 -25.26 -2.57 27.96
N LYS A 48 -26.46 -2.46 27.39
CA LYS A 48 -26.66 -2.22 25.97
C LYS A 48 -25.97 -0.90 25.64
N ALA A 49 -24.70 -0.98 25.29
CA ALA A 49 -24.01 0.12 24.63
C ALA A 49 -24.64 0.26 23.25
N ASN A 50 -25.48 1.28 23.13
CA ASN A 50 -26.08 1.76 21.91
C ASN A 50 -24.96 2.30 21.01
N LEU A 51 -24.25 1.43 20.30
CA LEU A 51 -23.29 1.81 19.25
C LEU A 51 -24.03 1.98 17.93
N VAL A 52 -24.90 2.98 17.88
CA VAL A 52 -25.24 3.59 16.59
C VAL A 52 -24.30 4.79 16.47
N SER A 53 -23.02 4.53 16.19
CA SER A 53 -22.16 5.60 15.68
C SER A 53 -22.72 5.95 14.31
N ASN A 54 -23.16 7.20 14.16
CA ASN A 54 -23.65 7.67 12.88
C ASN A 54 -22.45 7.65 11.93
N LYS A 55 -22.42 6.68 10.99
CA LYS A 55 -21.26 6.38 10.13
C LYS A 55 -20.81 7.59 9.28
N GLN A 56 -21.64 8.63 9.19
CA GLN A 56 -21.37 9.91 8.54
C GLN A 56 -20.35 10.82 9.25
N ASP A 57 -20.11 10.67 10.56
CA ASP A 57 -19.17 11.52 11.32
C ASP A 57 -17.89 10.77 11.71
N SER A 58 -17.44 9.84 10.85
CA SER A 58 -16.22 9.04 11.05
C SER A 58 -14.98 9.78 10.51
N PRO A 59 -13.89 9.93 11.30
CA PRO A 59 -12.60 10.38 10.79
C PRO A 59 -12.08 9.55 9.60
N THR A 60 -12.33 8.23 9.58
CA THR A 60 -12.03 7.39 8.41
C THR A 60 -12.84 7.81 7.19
N LEU A 61 -14.12 8.15 7.34
CA LEU A 61 -14.94 8.66 6.24
C LEU A 61 -14.41 10.01 5.73
N GLU A 62 -14.00 10.91 6.63
CA GLU A 62 -13.38 12.17 6.24
C GLU A 62 -12.08 11.93 5.45
N ASN A 63 -11.24 11.01 5.91
CA ASN A 63 -10.02 10.62 5.21
C ASN A 63 -10.30 10.00 3.84
N LEU A 64 -11.31 9.15 3.71
CA LEU A 64 -11.73 8.60 2.42
C LEU A 64 -12.18 9.70 1.47
N GLN A 65 -12.92 10.71 1.94
CA GLN A 65 -13.33 11.85 1.12
C GLN A 65 -12.14 12.70 0.67
N LYS A 66 -11.17 12.92 1.57
CA LYS A 66 -9.91 13.62 1.24
C LYS A 66 -9.13 12.86 0.18
N ALA A 67 -8.92 11.55 0.37
CA ALA A 67 -8.24 10.69 -0.60
C ALA A 67 -8.99 10.70 -1.95
N TYR A 68 -10.29 10.41 -1.96
CA TYR A 68 -11.12 10.46 -3.17
C TYR A 68 -10.97 11.78 -3.94
N ASN A 69 -10.95 12.91 -3.24
CA ASN A 69 -10.74 14.22 -3.87
C ASN A 69 -9.30 14.40 -4.41
N GLY A 70 -8.29 13.96 -3.65
CA GLY A 70 -6.89 13.93 -4.05
C GLY A 70 -6.69 13.13 -5.34
N GLU A 71 -7.06 11.85 -5.31
CA GLU A 71 -6.97 10.93 -6.45
C GLU A 71 -7.69 11.46 -7.70
N SER A 72 -8.86 12.07 -7.49
CA SER A 72 -9.62 12.67 -8.60
C SER A 72 -8.86 13.82 -9.26
N ASN A 73 -8.16 14.65 -8.48
CA ASN A 73 -7.36 15.75 -9.01
C ASN A 73 -6.05 15.23 -9.61
N ALA A 74 -5.39 14.27 -8.98
CA ALA A 74 -4.16 13.65 -9.47
C ALA A 74 -4.38 12.97 -10.83
N HIS A 75 -5.48 12.24 -11.00
CA HIS A 75 -5.91 11.68 -12.28
C HIS A 75 -5.93 12.74 -13.40
N VAL A 76 -6.62 13.86 -13.18
CA VAL A 76 -6.74 14.92 -14.19
C VAL A 76 -5.39 15.59 -14.45
N MET A 77 -4.63 15.87 -13.39
CA MET A 77 -3.30 16.46 -13.48
C MET A 77 -2.36 15.60 -14.32
N TYR A 78 -2.30 14.28 -14.07
CA TYR A 78 -1.43 13.38 -14.81
C TYR A 78 -1.84 13.21 -16.28
N LEU A 79 -3.14 13.29 -16.61
CA LEU A 79 -3.54 13.34 -18.02
C LEU A 79 -3.03 14.60 -18.73
N GLU A 80 -3.06 15.76 -18.07
CA GLU A 80 -2.53 17.00 -18.65
C GLU A 80 -0.99 16.98 -18.72
N PHE A 81 -0.31 16.39 -17.74
CA PHE A 81 1.14 16.18 -17.79
C PHE A 81 1.55 15.22 -18.89
N ALA A 82 0.77 14.16 -19.15
CA ALA A 82 1.00 13.23 -20.25
C ALA A 82 0.95 13.95 -21.60
N LYS A 83 -0.09 14.77 -21.83
CA LYS A 83 -0.21 15.56 -23.07
C LYS A 83 1.00 16.46 -23.27
N LYS A 84 1.44 17.12 -22.20
CA LYS A 84 2.60 18.00 -22.25
C LYS A 84 3.90 17.24 -22.56
N ALA A 85 4.06 16.04 -21.99
CA ALA A 85 5.18 15.17 -22.29
C ALA A 85 5.17 14.71 -23.76
N ASP A 86 4.01 14.40 -24.35
CA ASP A 86 3.91 14.11 -25.78
C ASP A 86 4.35 15.30 -26.65
N GLU A 87 3.86 16.51 -26.33
CA GLU A 87 4.18 17.74 -27.06
C GLU A 87 5.68 18.04 -27.10
N GLU A 88 6.37 17.77 -25.99
CA GLU A 88 7.82 17.97 -25.86
C GLU A 88 8.64 16.79 -26.39
N GLY A 89 7.95 15.72 -26.78
CA GLY A 89 8.51 14.50 -27.32
C GLY A 89 9.07 13.55 -26.27
N TYR A 90 8.69 13.64 -24.99
CA TYR A 90 9.05 12.70 -23.93
C TYR A 90 8.05 11.55 -23.83
N LYS A 91 8.02 10.69 -24.84
CA LYS A 91 6.94 9.72 -25.04
C LYS A 91 6.86 8.68 -23.92
N GLU A 92 7.99 8.17 -23.41
CA GLU A 92 7.95 7.20 -22.31
C GLU A 92 7.50 7.85 -20.99
N VAL A 93 7.84 9.13 -20.77
CA VAL A 93 7.34 9.90 -19.63
C VAL A 93 5.83 10.16 -19.77
N ALA A 94 5.35 10.42 -20.98
CA ALA A 94 3.93 10.54 -21.26
C ALA A 94 3.18 9.24 -20.92
N ASN A 95 3.74 8.09 -21.31
CA ASN A 95 3.17 6.78 -20.99
C ASN A 95 3.12 6.55 -19.47
N LEU A 96 4.18 6.94 -18.74
CA LEU A 96 4.20 6.86 -17.28
C LEU A 96 3.11 7.73 -16.65
N PHE A 97 2.94 8.98 -17.09
CA PHE A 97 1.87 9.84 -16.60
C PHE A 97 0.47 9.26 -16.90
N ARG A 98 0.25 8.67 -18.07
CA ARG A 98 -1.03 7.98 -18.37
C ARG A 98 -1.24 6.77 -17.47
N ALA A 99 -0.18 6.04 -17.15
CA ALA A 99 -0.26 4.88 -16.27
C ALA A 99 -0.63 5.27 -14.84
N ALA A 100 0.04 6.29 -14.28
CA ALA A 100 -0.33 6.86 -12.99
C ALA A 100 -1.77 7.41 -13.01
N ALA A 101 -2.16 8.14 -14.05
CA ALA A 101 -3.55 8.61 -14.18
C ALA A 101 -4.57 7.45 -14.14
N ALA A 102 -4.26 6.31 -14.78
CA ALA A 102 -5.11 5.13 -14.71
C ALA A 102 -5.16 4.52 -13.30
N ALA A 103 -4.02 4.48 -12.59
CA ALA A 103 -3.94 4.06 -11.20
C ALA A 103 -4.78 4.96 -10.27
N GLU A 104 -4.67 6.29 -10.40
CA GLU A 104 -5.44 7.21 -9.56
C GLU A 104 -6.95 7.11 -9.79
N ALA A 105 -7.37 6.77 -11.02
CA ALA A 105 -8.77 6.45 -11.28
C ALA A 105 -9.24 5.21 -10.50
N ILE A 106 -8.38 4.18 -10.40
CA ILE A 106 -8.65 2.95 -9.64
C ILE A 106 -8.70 3.27 -8.14
N HIS A 107 -7.75 4.06 -7.61
CA HIS A 107 -7.74 4.49 -6.21
C HIS A 107 -9.01 5.28 -5.86
N ARG A 108 -9.33 6.29 -6.68
CA ARG A 108 -10.56 7.08 -6.58
C ARG A 108 -11.79 6.18 -6.52
N ASP A 109 -11.92 5.23 -7.44
CA ASP A 109 -13.11 4.39 -7.54
C ASP A 109 -13.23 3.40 -6.37
N ASN A 110 -12.10 2.87 -5.90
CA ASN A 110 -12.04 2.06 -4.68
C ASN A 110 -12.49 2.86 -3.45
N HIS A 111 -11.98 4.08 -3.26
CA HIS A 111 -12.41 4.97 -2.18
C HIS A 111 -13.89 5.33 -2.29
N ALA A 112 -14.35 5.67 -3.49
CA ALA A 112 -15.75 6.01 -3.75
C ALA A 112 -16.71 4.88 -3.38
N LYS A 113 -16.31 3.63 -3.66
CA LYS A 113 -17.07 2.44 -3.28
C LYS A 113 -17.21 2.34 -1.76
N VAL A 114 -16.11 2.46 -1.02
CA VAL A 114 -16.15 2.40 0.45
C VAL A 114 -16.96 3.55 1.04
N ILE A 115 -16.83 4.78 0.52
CA ILE A 115 -17.65 5.93 0.93
C ILE A 115 -19.16 5.63 0.79
N LYS A 116 -19.56 5.04 -0.34
CA LYS A 116 -20.97 4.64 -0.58
C LYS A 116 -21.42 3.54 0.39
N GLU A 117 -20.58 2.54 0.65
CA GLU A 117 -20.83 1.50 1.65
C GLU A 117 -20.87 2.05 3.09
N MET A 118 -20.30 3.24 3.32
CA MET A 118 -20.43 3.99 4.56
C MET A 118 -21.70 4.85 4.64
N GLY A 119 -22.55 4.83 3.61
CA GLY A 119 -23.81 5.58 3.55
C GLY A 119 -23.63 7.05 3.15
N ALA A 120 -22.46 7.42 2.61
CA ALA A 120 -22.16 8.78 2.18
C ALA A 120 -22.02 8.89 0.66
N THR A 121 -22.04 10.11 0.14
CA THR A 121 -21.80 10.39 -1.29
C THR A 121 -20.36 10.89 -1.47
N PRO A 122 -19.55 10.30 -2.37
CA PRO A 122 -18.22 10.82 -2.69
C PRO A 122 -18.32 12.24 -3.24
N LYS A 123 -17.45 13.14 -2.76
CA LYS A 123 -17.42 14.54 -3.18
C LYS A 123 -15.99 14.92 -3.56
N ASN A 124 -15.85 15.51 -4.74
CA ASN A 124 -14.59 16.10 -5.19
C ASN A 124 -14.84 17.53 -5.66
N ASN A 125 -13.75 18.29 -5.73
CA ASN A 125 -13.66 19.60 -6.33
C ASN A 125 -12.46 19.55 -7.28
N ILE A 126 -12.73 19.30 -8.57
CA ILE A 126 -11.67 19.21 -9.59
C ILE A 126 -11.20 20.60 -9.93
N THR A 127 -9.91 20.83 -9.79
CA THR A 127 -9.25 22.07 -10.18
C THR A 127 -8.49 21.88 -11.48
N THR A 128 -8.35 22.95 -12.27
CA THR A 128 -7.52 22.91 -13.47
C THR A 128 -6.05 22.81 -13.04
N PRO A 129 -5.30 21.78 -13.47
CA PRO A 129 -3.90 21.64 -13.11
C PRO A 129 -3.05 22.72 -13.79
N GLU A 130 -2.04 23.22 -13.07
CA GLU A 130 -0.98 24.03 -13.69
C GLU A 130 -0.02 23.09 -14.42
N VAL A 131 0.22 23.34 -15.71
CA VAL A 131 1.09 22.50 -16.56
C VAL A 131 2.32 23.31 -16.98
N LYS A 132 3.52 22.83 -16.63
CA LYS A 132 4.83 23.42 -17.01
C LYS A 132 5.56 22.53 -18.01
N SER A 133 6.89 22.59 -18.09
CA SER A 133 7.67 21.62 -18.86
C SER A 133 7.61 20.23 -18.21
N THR A 134 7.86 19.18 -18.98
CA THR A 134 7.88 17.79 -18.48
C THR A 134 8.86 17.62 -17.32
N ALA A 135 10.06 18.23 -17.43
CA ALA A 135 11.05 18.22 -16.37
C ALA A 135 10.54 18.90 -15.07
N ASP A 136 9.82 20.01 -15.21
CA ASP A 136 9.28 20.76 -14.08
C ASP A 136 8.09 20.03 -13.45
N ASN A 137 7.20 19.46 -14.25
CA ASN A 137 6.05 18.66 -13.78
C ASN A 137 6.51 17.43 -12.97
N LEU A 138 7.67 16.84 -13.33
CA LEU A 138 8.28 15.76 -12.53
C LEU A 138 8.84 16.26 -11.20
N THR A 139 9.48 17.44 -11.15
CA THR A 139 10.44 17.77 -10.07
C THR A 139 10.14 19.01 -9.25
N LYS A 140 9.49 20.03 -9.80
CA LYS A 140 9.27 21.30 -9.11
C LYS A 140 7.89 21.35 -8.48
N SER A 141 7.85 21.58 -7.17
CA SER A 141 6.60 21.97 -6.51
C SER A 141 6.04 23.22 -7.21
N LEU A 142 4.85 23.06 -7.78
CA LEU A 142 4.10 24.10 -8.45
C LEU A 142 3.36 24.84 -7.34
N GLY A 143 3.92 25.94 -6.81
CA GLY A 143 3.49 26.55 -5.55
C GLY A 143 1.96 26.72 -5.37
N GLY A 144 1.49 26.75 -4.12
CA GLY A 144 0.06 26.72 -3.77
C GLY A 144 -0.36 25.34 -3.25
N ASN A 145 -1.55 24.87 -3.62
CA ASN A 145 -2.05 23.52 -3.29
C ASN A 145 -1.51 22.42 -4.23
N LEU A 146 -0.54 22.74 -5.11
CA LEU A 146 -0.03 21.81 -6.11
C LEU A 146 1.37 21.29 -5.75
N SER A 147 1.58 20.02 -6.08
CA SER A 147 2.87 19.34 -5.96
C SER A 147 3.28 18.85 -7.34
N SER A 148 4.59 18.80 -7.64
CA SER A 148 5.06 17.98 -8.77
C SER A 148 4.68 16.52 -8.54
N ALA A 149 4.77 15.71 -9.60
CA ALA A 149 4.52 14.27 -9.51
C ALA A 149 5.32 13.61 -8.36
N ILE A 150 6.65 13.80 -8.31
CA ILE A 150 7.48 13.20 -7.24
C ILE A 150 7.05 13.69 -5.84
N ALA A 151 6.71 14.97 -5.70
CA ALA A 151 6.36 15.55 -4.40
C ALA A 151 4.97 15.09 -3.92
N GLY A 152 4.00 14.97 -4.84
CA GLY A 152 2.66 14.45 -4.57
C GLY A 152 2.73 13.01 -4.08
N GLU A 153 3.27 12.12 -4.92
CA GLU A 153 3.42 10.70 -4.60
C GLU A 153 4.19 10.47 -3.29
N SER A 154 5.25 11.25 -3.03
CA SER A 154 6.02 11.11 -1.80
C SER A 154 5.23 11.58 -0.58
N TYR A 155 4.45 12.66 -0.67
CA TYR A 155 3.59 13.10 0.43
C TYR A 155 2.54 12.04 0.76
N GLU A 156 1.93 11.46 -0.28
CA GLU A 156 0.91 10.43 -0.11
C GLU A 156 1.48 9.17 0.54
N ARG A 157 2.62 8.71 0.02
CA ARG A 157 3.38 7.57 0.55
C ARG A 157 3.87 7.77 1.98
N ASP A 158 4.51 8.90 2.26
CA ASP A 158 5.26 9.08 3.51
C ASP A 158 4.39 9.63 4.65
N SER A 159 3.29 10.31 4.32
CA SER A 159 2.50 11.05 5.31
C SER A 159 1.01 10.72 5.25
N MET A 160 0.35 10.95 4.10
CA MET A 160 -1.11 10.89 4.01
C MET A 160 -1.65 9.49 4.27
N TYR A 161 -1.28 8.51 3.44
CA TYR A 161 -1.81 7.15 3.56
C TYR A 161 -1.39 6.43 4.83
N PRO A 162 -0.14 6.55 5.35
CA PRO A 162 0.19 6.00 6.66
C PRO A 162 -0.72 6.51 7.78
N GLY A 163 -1.06 7.81 7.75
CA GLY A 163 -2.01 8.40 8.69
C GLY A 163 -3.43 7.83 8.53
N PHE A 164 -3.91 7.73 7.30
CA PHE A 164 -5.24 7.20 6.99
C PHE A 164 -5.38 5.72 7.36
N ILE A 165 -4.37 4.90 7.06
CA ILE A 165 -4.27 3.49 7.44
C ILE A 165 -4.32 3.33 8.95
N LYS A 166 -3.57 4.16 9.70
CA LYS A 166 -3.59 4.14 11.16
C LYS A 166 -5.00 4.43 11.68
N GLN A 167 -5.67 5.45 11.16
CA GLN A 167 -7.03 5.80 11.57
C GLN A 167 -8.04 4.69 11.23
N ALA A 168 -7.99 4.13 10.03
CA ALA A 168 -8.87 3.04 9.62
C ALA A 168 -8.69 1.79 10.51
N LYS A 169 -7.45 1.47 10.92
CA LYS A 169 -7.18 0.42 11.92
C LYS A 169 -7.79 0.74 13.28
N THR A 170 -7.64 1.97 13.75
CA THR A 170 -8.22 2.43 15.03
C THR A 170 -9.74 2.29 15.06
N GLU A 171 -10.41 2.59 13.95
CA GLU A 171 -11.87 2.44 13.82
C GLU A 171 -12.32 1.03 13.39
N GLY A 172 -11.38 0.10 13.14
CA GLY A 172 -11.68 -1.25 12.68
C GLY A 172 -12.28 -1.34 11.28
N ASN A 173 -12.20 -0.29 10.47
CA ASN A 173 -12.79 -0.24 9.13
C ASN A 173 -11.89 -0.95 8.11
N GLN A 174 -12.14 -2.25 7.91
CA GLN A 174 -11.32 -3.10 7.04
C GLN A 174 -11.38 -2.69 5.57
N ALA A 175 -12.55 -2.26 5.08
CA ALA A 175 -12.70 -1.84 3.68
C ALA A 175 -11.87 -0.57 3.39
N ALA A 176 -11.91 0.42 4.29
CA ALA A 176 -11.08 1.61 4.19
C ALA A 176 -9.58 1.28 4.30
N LEU A 177 -9.22 0.43 5.27
CA LEU A 177 -7.84 -0.03 5.44
C LEU A 177 -7.29 -0.67 4.16
N GLN A 178 -8.06 -1.56 3.52
CA GLN A 178 -7.64 -2.22 2.28
C GLN A 178 -7.37 -1.21 1.17
N THR A 179 -8.32 -0.31 0.90
CA THR A 179 -8.15 0.64 -0.20
C THR A 179 -7.02 1.64 0.05
N PHE A 180 -6.78 2.08 1.29
CA PHE A 180 -5.62 2.92 1.60
C PHE A 180 -4.29 2.16 1.48
N THR A 181 -4.30 0.86 1.77
CA THR A 181 -3.09 0.02 1.63
C THR A 181 -2.75 -0.21 0.16
N TYR A 182 -3.76 -0.37 -0.70
CA TYR A 182 -3.56 -0.45 -2.15
C TYR A 182 -2.94 0.82 -2.71
N ALA A 183 -3.52 1.98 -2.43
CA ALA A 183 -3.00 3.26 -2.89
C ALA A 183 -1.56 3.50 -2.39
N LEU A 184 -1.28 3.27 -1.10
CA LEU A 184 0.09 3.37 -0.57
C LEU A 184 1.13 2.51 -1.34
N ALA A 185 0.75 1.30 -1.73
CA ALA A 185 1.64 0.42 -2.50
C ALA A 185 1.89 0.94 -3.92
N ALA A 186 0.87 1.50 -4.56
CA ALA A 186 0.98 2.13 -5.88
C ALA A 186 1.81 3.42 -5.83
N GLU A 187 1.53 4.31 -4.87
CA GLU A 187 2.23 5.59 -4.68
C GLU A 187 3.73 5.38 -4.41
N THR A 188 4.07 4.28 -3.73
CA THR A 188 5.46 3.86 -3.55
C THR A 188 6.14 3.58 -4.89
N GLN A 189 5.46 2.90 -5.81
CA GLN A 189 5.97 2.61 -7.15
C GLN A 189 5.98 3.86 -8.03
N HIS A 190 4.92 4.68 -8.01
CA HIS A 190 4.86 5.93 -8.75
C HIS A 190 6.03 6.86 -8.40
N ALA A 191 6.29 7.06 -7.10
CA ALA A 191 7.43 7.86 -6.67
C ALA A 191 8.78 7.31 -7.17
N GLN A 192 8.95 5.98 -7.18
CA GLN A 192 10.17 5.34 -7.72
C GLN A 192 10.29 5.56 -9.23
N LEU A 193 9.22 5.30 -9.97
CA LEU A 193 9.16 5.44 -11.43
C LEU A 193 9.39 6.89 -11.88
N TYR A 194 8.82 7.87 -11.20
CA TYR A 194 9.06 9.28 -11.51
C TYR A 194 10.50 9.71 -11.19
N ASN A 195 11.11 9.19 -10.12
CA ASN A 195 12.53 9.44 -9.86
C ASN A 195 13.44 8.80 -10.93
N GLU A 196 13.04 7.63 -11.44
CA GLU A 196 13.74 6.99 -12.55
C GLU A 196 13.58 7.80 -13.85
N ALA A 197 12.36 8.22 -14.17
CA ALA A 197 12.07 9.08 -15.32
C ALA A 197 12.87 10.39 -15.26
N LYS A 198 12.93 11.03 -14.08
CA LYS A 198 13.77 12.21 -13.84
C LYS A 198 15.25 11.93 -14.14
N SER A 199 15.76 10.80 -13.67
CA SER A 199 17.18 10.43 -13.83
C SER A 199 17.53 10.08 -15.28
N ASN A 200 16.53 9.69 -16.08
CA ASN A 200 16.67 9.20 -17.45
C ASN A 200 15.93 10.07 -18.48
N LEU A 201 15.60 11.33 -18.14
CA LEU A 201 14.66 12.14 -18.91
C LEU A 201 14.98 12.22 -20.41
N GLU A 202 16.23 12.51 -20.76
CA GLU A 202 16.64 12.60 -22.16
C GLU A 202 16.69 11.25 -22.87
N SER A 203 17.07 10.17 -22.18
CA SER A 203 17.09 8.84 -22.80
C SER A 203 15.67 8.33 -23.07
N TRP A 204 14.70 8.72 -22.24
CA TRP A 204 13.28 8.38 -22.35
C TRP A 204 12.52 9.20 -23.40
N ARG A 205 13.18 10.17 -24.04
CA ARG A 205 12.52 11.07 -24.98
C ARG A 205 11.83 10.30 -26.11
N ASN A 206 12.58 9.53 -26.86
CA ASN A 206 12.05 8.80 -28.03
C ASN A 206 11.64 7.34 -27.75
N GLN A 207 11.68 6.91 -26.49
CA GLN A 207 11.25 5.57 -26.09
C GLN A 207 9.73 5.54 -25.89
N THR A 208 9.12 4.37 -26.04
CA THR A 208 7.66 4.21 -25.97
C THR A 208 7.29 2.90 -25.27
N HIS A 209 8.05 2.52 -24.25
CA HIS A 209 7.74 1.29 -23.52
C HIS A 209 6.38 1.39 -22.84
N PRO A 210 5.65 0.26 -22.77
CA PRO A 210 4.42 0.19 -22.00
C PRO A 210 4.70 0.23 -20.50
N PHE A 211 3.71 0.71 -19.75
CA PHE A 211 3.56 0.42 -18.33
C PHE A 211 2.36 -0.52 -18.12
N TYR A 212 2.36 -1.24 -16.99
CA TYR A 212 1.33 -2.22 -16.64
C TYR A 212 0.73 -1.83 -15.30
N VAL A 213 -0.56 -1.52 -15.28
CA VAL A 213 -1.27 -1.04 -14.09
C VAL A 213 -2.20 -2.13 -13.60
N CYS A 214 -2.09 -2.49 -12.32
CA CYS A 214 -3.01 -3.42 -11.68
C CYS A 214 -4.43 -2.83 -11.64
N THR A 215 -5.41 -3.47 -12.28
CA THR A 215 -6.79 -3.00 -12.38
C THR A 215 -7.58 -3.07 -11.06
N VAL A 216 -6.94 -3.53 -9.98
CA VAL A 216 -7.52 -3.64 -8.64
C VAL A 216 -6.84 -2.69 -7.66
N SER A 217 -5.51 -2.73 -7.59
CA SER A 217 -4.74 -1.95 -6.61
C SER A 217 -4.16 -0.65 -7.15
N GLY A 218 -4.06 -0.47 -8.48
CA GLY A 218 -3.36 0.68 -9.09
C GLY A 218 -1.84 0.53 -9.16
N GLU A 219 -1.25 -0.52 -8.60
CA GLU A 219 0.20 -0.74 -8.66
C GLU A 219 0.72 -0.78 -10.12
N THR A 220 1.77 -0.01 -10.38
CA THR A 220 2.27 0.26 -11.72
C THR A 220 3.68 -0.31 -11.93
N TYR A 221 3.87 -1.07 -13.00
CA TYR A 221 5.11 -1.77 -13.34
C TYR A 221 5.61 -1.39 -14.74
N LYS A 222 6.93 -1.48 -14.95
CA LYS A 222 7.57 -1.15 -16.23
C LYS A 222 7.57 -2.29 -17.25
N ASP A 223 7.32 -3.51 -16.79
CA ASP A 223 7.35 -4.70 -17.62
C ASP A 223 6.43 -5.81 -17.09
N GLU A 224 6.05 -6.71 -17.99
CA GLU A 224 5.17 -7.84 -17.72
C GLU A 224 5.81 -8.88 -16.77
N ALA A 225 7.14 -8.96 -16.72
CA ALA A 225 7.84 -9.87 -15.82
C ALA A 225 7.71 -9.44 -14.34
N SER A 226 7.60 -8.13 -14.10
CA SER A 226 7.42 -7.54 -12.77
C SER A 226 6.00 -7.75 -12.23
N VAL A 227 5.02 -7.80 -13.11
CA VAL A 227 3.61 -8.09 -12.80
C VAL A 227 3.43 -9.44 -12.08
N ALA A 228 4.18 -10.48 -12.49
CA ALA A 228 4.07 -11.82 -11.92
C ALA A 228 4.43 -11.91 -10.41
N LYS A 229 5.01 -10.85 -9.84
CA LYS A 229 5.47 -10.79 -8.45
C LYS A 229 4.56 -9.97 -7.53
N CYS A 230 3.42 -9.46 -8.03
CA CYS A 230 2.57 -8.57 -7.27
C CYS A 230 2.00 -9.24 -6.00
N PRO A 231 2.21 -8.66 -4.80
CA PRO A 231 1.78 -9.24 -3.54
C PRO A 231 0.33 -8.90 -3.15
N SER A 232 -0.28 -7.88 -3.76
CA SER A 232 -1.51 -7.27 -3.24
C SER A 232 -2.81 -7.90 -3.75
N VAL A 233 -2.76 -8.65 -4.85
CA VAL A 233 -3.92 -9.35 -5.44
C VAL A 233 -3.59 -10.77 -5.86
N ALA A 234 -4.55 -11.69 -5.73
CA ALA A 234 -4.39 -13.07 -6.14
C ALA A 234 -4.13 -13.19 -7.65
N GLN A 235 -3.30 -14.15 -8.06
CA GLN A 235 -2.74 -14.29 -9.42
C GLN A 235 -3.82 -14.44 -10.53
N GLY A 236 -3.67 -13.67 -11.62
CA GLY A 236 -4.44 -13.76 -12.88
C GLY A 236 -4.88 -12.39 -13.44
N GLU A 237 -4.95 -12.26 -14.78
CA GLU A 237 -5.54 -11.21 -15.69
C GLU A 237 -5.84 -9.77 -15.19
N SER A 238 -5.16 -9.29 -14.15
CA SER A 238 -5.55 -8.07 -13.44
C SER A 238 -4.74 -6.84 -13.86
N TYR A 239 -4.24 -6.78 -15.11
CA TYR A 239 -3.33 -5.71 -15.53
C TYR A 239 -3.74 -5.10 -16.85
N MET A 240 -3.82 -3.78 -16.88
CA MET A 240 -3.97 -3.01 -18.11
C MET A 240 -2.61 -2.52 -18.60
N LYS A 241 -2.36 -2.72 -19.89
CA LYS A 241 -1.18 -2.20 -20.57
C LYS A 241 -1.46 -0.77 -21.04
N VAL A 242 -0.63 0.18 -20.64
CA VAL A 242 -0.73 1.61 -20.98
C VAL A 242 0.45 2.01 -21.87
N ASN A 243 0.15 2.68 -22.98
CA ASN A 243 1.13 3.23 -23.93
C ASN A 243 0.79 4.68 -24.32
#